data_AF-A0A4Y9JA47-F1
#
_entry.id   AF-A0A4Y9JA47-F1
#
_cell.length_a   1.000
_cell.length_b   1.000
_cell.length_c   1.000
_cell.angle_alpha   90.00
_cell.angle_beta   90.00
_cell.angle_gamma   90.00
#
_symmetry.space_group_name_H-M   'P 1'
#
loop_
_entity.id
_entity.type
_entity.pdbx_description
1 polymer ?
#
loop_
_entity_poly.entity_id
_entity_poly.type
_entity_poly.pdbx_seq_one_letter_code
_entity_poly.pdbx_strand_id
1 'polypeptide(L)' 'MRKYLEYAKAYLEEELVLCDNPYLDVENLDGEWVEIDHPKFVRGRHNSPHYRASIAHDLQEAKDLLERG' A
#
# COMPACT_ATOMS: atom_id res chain seq x y z
N MET A 1 -19.28 -7.26 9.04
CA MET A 1 -18.35 -7.95 8.13
C MET A 1 -17.85 -7.01 7.04
N ARG A 2 -18.75 -6.37 6.27
CA ARG A 2 -18.41 -5.38 5.23
C ARG A 2 -17.39 -4.30 5.65
N LYS A 3 -17.58 -3.65 6.81
CA LYS A 3 -16.62 -2.67 7.36
C LYS A 3 -15.18 -3.22 7.51
N TYR A 4 -15.05 -4.49 7.90
CA TYR A 4 -13.73 -5.12 8.05
C TYR A 4 -13.10 -5.43 6.69
N LEU A 5 -13.91 -5.81 5.69
CA LEU A 5 -13.44 -6.00 4.32
C LEU A 5 -13.03 -4.68 3.67
N GLU A 6 -13.77 -3.59 3.90
CA GLU A 6 -13.40 -2.25 3.44
C GLU A 6 -12.07 -1.78 4.07
N TYR A 7 -11.89 -2.03 5.36
CA TYR A 7 -10.61 -1.77 6.05
C TYR A 7 -9.47 -2.60 5.47
N ALA A 8 -9.68 -3.90 5.26
CA ALA A 8 -8.68 -4.79 4.67
C ALA A 8 -8.30 -4.34 3.25
N LYS A 9 -9.30 -3.99 2.43
CA LYS A 9 -9.09 -3.44 1.08
C LYS A 9 -8.22 -2.18 1.13
N ALA A 10 -8.56 -1.21 1.97
CA ALA A 10 -7.81 0.04 2.08
C ALA A 10 -6.35 -0.20 2.52
N TYR A 11 -6.14 -1.11 3.48
CA TYR A 11 -4.79 -1.52 3.89
C TYR A 11 -3.99 -2.15 2.74
N LEU A 12 -4.60 -3.07 1.98
CA LEU A 12 -3.95 -3.74 0.84
C LEU A 12 -3.63 -2.76 -0.30
N GLU A 13 -4.50 -1.76 -0.54
CA GLU A 13 -4.24 -0.68 -1.50
C GLU A 13 -3.04 0.18 -1.07
N GLU A 14 -2.94 0.54 0.22
CA GLU A 14 -1.76 1.25 0.76
C GLU A 14 -0.48 0.42 0.63
N GLU A 15 -0.53 -0.88 0.92
CA GLU A 15 0.63 -1.76 0.79
C GLU A 15 1.12 -1.89 -0.66
N LEU A 16 0.22 -1.86 -1.66
CA LEU A 16 0.61 -1.82 -3.07
C LEU A 16 1.30 -0.51 -3.44
N VAL A 17 0.81 0.63 -2.93
CA VAL A 17 1.47 1.93 -3.14
C VAL A 17 2.90 1.89 -2.60
N LEU A 18 3.12 1.31 -1.42
CA LEU A 18 4.46 1.13 -0.85
C LEU A 18 5.34 0.17 -1.65
N CYS A 19 4.76 -0.86 -2.28
CA CYS A 19 5.51 -1.74 -3.17
C CYS A 19 5.96 -1.03 -4.45
N ASP A 20 5.14 -0.12 -4.97
CA ASP A 20 5.38 0.57 -6.23
C ASP A 20 6.23 1.84 -6.05
N ASN A 21 6.15 2.51 -4.91
CA ASN A 21 6.96 3.68 -4.56
C ASN A 21 7.48 3.62 -3.11
N PRO A 22 8.81 3.46 -2.90
CA PRO A 22 9.40 3.45 -1.58
C PRO A 22 9.65 4.84 -0.99
N TYR A 23 9.32 5.92 -1.73
CA TYR A 23 9.62 7.29 -1.36
C TYR A 23 8.37 8.15 -1.18
N LEU A 24 8.53 9.28 -0.51
CA LEU A 24 7.50 10.28 -0.29
C LEU A 24 8.09 11.68 -0.51
N ASP A 25 7.37 12.51 -1.28
CA ASP A 25 7.71 13.91 -1.49
C ASP A 25 7.17 14.76 -0.34
N VAL A 26 8.04 15.47 0.37
CA VAL A 26 7.69 16.43 1.43
C VAL A 26 8.22 17.81 1.11
N GLU A 27 7.47 18.84 1.48
CA GLU A 27 7.97 20.20 1.51
C GLU A 27 8.84 20.38 2.76
N ASN A 28 10.10 20.79 2.59
CA ASN A 28 11.00 21.10 3.69
C ASN A 28 10.70 22.49 4.29
N LEU A 29 11.43 22.87 5.34
CA LEU A 29 11.23 24.16 6.02
C LEU A 29 11.56 25.38 5.14
N ASP A 30 12.32 25.18 4.07
CA ASP A 30 12.73 26.21 3.11
C ASP A 30 11.75 26.33 1.93
N GLY A 31 10.69 25.53 1.90
CA GLY A 31 9.69 25.52 0.84
C GLY A 31 10.09 24.72 -0.40
N GLU A 32 11.11 23.87 -0.30
CA GLU A 32 11.56 22.99 -1.38
C GLU A 32 10.95 21.59 -1.22
N TRP A 33 10.56 20.99 -2.34
CA TRP A 33 10.13 19.59 -2.37
C TRP A 33 11.33 18.66 -2.36
N VAL A 34 11.39 17.78 -1.36
CA VAL A 34 12.45 16.79 -1.20
C VAL A 34 11.85 15.38 -1.11
N GLU A 35 12.52 14.42 -1.74
CA GLU A 35 12.18 13.01 -1.67
C GLU A 35 12.81 12.39 -0.41
N ILE A 36 12.00 11.73 0.41
CA ILE A 36 12.47 10.98 1.59
C ILE A 36 12.01 9.52 1.52
N ASP A 37 12.70 8.64 2.25
CA ASP A 37 12.23 7.26 2.44
C ASP A 37 10.83 7.27 3.06
N HIS A 38 9.90 6.51 2.46
CA HIS A 38 8.56 6.41 3.00
C HIS A 38 8.63 5.71 4.37
N PRO A 39 8.11 6.32 5.46
CA PRO A 39 8.32 5.81 6.83
C PRO A 39 7.69 4.44 7.09
N LYS A 40 6.69 4.07 6.28
CA LYS A 40 6.05 2.75 6.31
C LYS A 40 6.73 1.71 5.40
N PHE A 41 7.68 2.10 4.56
CA PHE A 41 8.38 1.17 3.68
C PHE A 41 9.32 0.26 4.48
N VAL A 42 9.25 -1.04 4.20
CA VAL A 42 10.04 -2.07 4.84
C VAL A 42 10.83 -2.83 3.78
N ARG A 43 12.14 -2.56 3.72
CA ARG A 43 13.07 -3.29 2.84
C ARG A 43 13.04 -4.78 3.16
N GLY A 44 13.01 -5.61 2.13
CA GLY A 44 12.84 -7.07 2.20
C GLY A 44 11.38 -7.52 2.10
N ARG A 45 10.42 -6.66 2.45
CA ARG A 45 8.98 -6.92 2.34
C ARG A 45 8.39 -6.24 1.12
N HIS A 46 8.37 -4.90 1.09
CA HIS A 46 7.71 -4.14 0.02
C HIS A 46 8.45 -4.20 -1.31
N ASN A 47 9.76 -4.41 -1.31
CA ASN A 47 10.53 -4.66 -2.53
C ASN A 47 10.52 -6.14 -2.97
N SER A 48 9.77 -7.02 -2.30
CA SER A 48 9.67 -8.43 -2.67
C SER A 48 8.59 -8.63 -3.74
N PRO A 49 8.93 -9.18 -4.92
CA PRO A 49 7.93 -9.50 -5.95
C PRO A 49 6.86 -10.48 -5.44
N HIS A 50 7.25 -11.42 -4.57
CA HIS A 50 6.32 -12.37 -3.97
C HIS A 50 5.33 -11.70 -3.03
N TYR A 51 5.79 -10.74 -2.23
CA TYR A 51 4.91 -9.97 -1.35
C TYR A 51 3.90 -9.16 -2.16
N ARG A 52 4.37 -8.44 -3.19
CA ARG A 52 3.52 -7.67 -4.09
C ARG A 52 2.45 -8.54 -4.77
N ALA A 53 2.84 -9.73 -5.25
CA ALA A 53 1.89 -10.67 -5.86
C ALA A 53 0.83 -11.16 -4.87
N SER A 54 1.22 -11.45 -3.62
CA SER A 54 0.28 -11.84 -2.56
C SER A 54 -0.72 -10.73 -2.25
N ILE A 55 -0.24 -9.49 -2.05
CA ILE A 55 -1.13 -8.35 -1.77
C ILE A 55 -2.09 -8.09 -2.93
N ALA A 56 -1.63 -8.18 -4.18
CA ALA A 56 -2.49 -8.01 -5.34
C ALA A 56 -3.59 -9.08 -5.42
N HIS A 57 -3.27 -10.33 -5.11
CA HIS A 57 -4.24 -11.43 -5.03
C HIS A 57 -5.27 -11.17 -3.93
N ASP A 58 -4.81 -10.88 -2.70
CA ASP A 58 -5.67 -10.66 -1.54
C ASP A 58 -6.58 -9.44 -1.74
N LEU A 59 -6.10 -8.41 -2.43
CA LEU A 59 -6.90 -7.24 -2.78
C LEU A 59 -8.02 -7.60 -3.76
N GLN A 60 -7.75 -8.46 -4.73
CA GLN A 60 -8.77 -8.93 -5.66
C GLN A 60 -9.83 -9.76 -4.92
N GLU A 61 -9.42 -10.66 -4.03
CA GLU A 61 -10.35 -11.44 -3.21
C GLU A 61 -11.23 -10.55 -2.32
N ALA A 62 -10.65 -9.52 -1.68
CA ALA A 62 -11.40 -8.56 -0.88
C ALA A 62 -12.42 -7.77 -1.71
N LYS A 63 -12.08 -7.38 -2.95
CA LYS A 63 -13.00 -6.72 -3.89
C LYS A 63 -14.15 -7.64 -4.29
N ASP A 64 -13.84 -8.87 -4.67
CA ASP A 64 -14.84 -9.87 -5.05
C ASP A 64 -15.85 -10.13 -3.90
N LEU A 65 -15.37 -10.22 -2.66
CA LEU A 65 -16.23 -10.40 -1.50
C LEU A 65 -17.13 -9.19 -1.22
N LEU A 66 -16.63 -7.97 -1.45
CA LEU A 66 -17.40 -6.73 -1.29
C LEU A 66 -18.46 -6.54 -2.38
N GLU A 67 -18.22 -7.05 -3.59
CA GLU A 67 -19.19 -7.00 -4.70
C GLU A 67 -20.31 -8.03 -4.54
N ARG A 68 -20.02 -9.17 -3.91
CA ARG A 68 -20.98 -10.28 -3.70
C ARG A 68 -21.84 -10.13 -2.44
N GLY A 69 -21.51 -9.21 -1.53
CA GLY A 69 -22.15 -9.04 -0.21
C GLY A 69 -22.87 -7.71 -0.02
#